data_AF-A0A7J6B3V7-F1
#
_entry.id   AF-A0A7J6B3V7-F1
#
_cell.length_a   1.000
_cell.length_b   1.000
_cell.length_c   1.000
_cell.angle_alpha   90.00
_cell.angle_beta   90.00
_cell.angle_gamma   90.00
#
_symmetry.space_group_name_H-M   'P 1'
#
loop_
_entity.id
_entity.type
_entity.pdbx_description
1 polymer ?
#
loop_
_entity_poly.entity_id
_entity_poly.type
_entity_poly.pdbx_seq_one_letter_code
_entity_poly.pdbx_strand_id
1 'polypeptide(L)'
;MASGEEDGALEEKETNNKKRTKSIIATAWLMFYNIAMTAGWLVLAVAMTRYYFQKGTHKGLYRSIARTLKFFQTFALLEVGHCAIGIVRTSVIVTGVQVSSRIFMVWFITHSIRQVQNQESVILFLVVWTVTEITRYSFYTFSLLKHLPYFIKWARYNMFIVMYPLGVIGELLTIYAALPYVRKAGMYSLRLPNKYNVSFDYYYFLIIVMLSYIPLFPQLYFHMLRQRRKVLHGEVIVEKDE
;
A
#
# COMPACT_ATOMS: atom_id res chain seq x y z
N MET A 1 1.22 -18.31 53.74
CA MET A 1 2.10 -17.99 52.60
C MET A 1 1.70 -18.70 51.30
N ALA A 2 1.10 -19.90 51.33
CA ALA A 2 0.70 -20.63 50.11
C ALA A 2 -0.47 -20.03 49.30
N SER A 3 -1.42 -19.31 49.93
CA SER A 3 -2.60 -18.76 49.21
C SER A 3 -2.27 -17.60 48.25
N GLY A 4 -1.22 -16.82 48.51
CA GLY A 4 -0.84 -15.70 47.62
C GLY A 4 -0.15 -16.15 46.33
N GLU A 5 0.48 -17.33 46.33
CA GLU A 5 1.15 -17.89 45.14
C GLU A 5 0.14 -18.55 44.18
N GLU A 6 -0.92 -19.17 44.70
CA GLU A 6 -2.00 -19.75 43.88
C GLU A 6 -2.86 -18.69 43.18
N ASP A 7 -3.18 -17.59 43.88
CA ASP A 7 -3.94 -16.48 43.31
C ASP A 7 -3.16 -15.76 42.18
N GLY A 8 -1.85 -15.55 42.37
CA GLY A 8 -0.97 -15.01 41.33
C GLY A 8 -0.86 -15.90 40.09
N ALA A 9 -0.79 -17.22 40.29
CA ALA A 9 -0.73 -18.20 39.19
C ALA A 9 -2.05 -18.28 38.38
N LEU A 10 -3.20 -18.06 39.04
CA LEU A 10 -4.52 -18.01 38.40
C LEU A 10 -4.70 -16.73 37.58
N GLU A 11 -4.32 -15.57 38.12
CA GLU A 11 -4.34 -14.29 37.38
C GLU A 11 -3.39 -14.31 36.18
N GLU A 12 -2.21 -14.91 36.31
CA GLU A 12 -1.26 -15.03 35.22
C GLU A 12 -1.78 -15.97 34.12
N LYS A 13 -2.39 -17.11 34.49
CA LYS A 13 -3.06 -18.02 33.54
C LYS A 13 -4.24 -17.35 32.83
N GLU A 14 -5.08 -16.62 33.54
CA GLU A 14 -6.19 -15.87 32.94
C GLU A 14 -5.70 -14.80 31.97
N THR A 15 -4.68 -14.04 32.38
CA THR A 15 -4.08 -12.99 31.55
C THR A 15 -3.45 -13.58 30.29
N ASN A 16 -2.78 -14.73 30.41
CA ASN A 16 -2.17 -15.43 29.29
C ASN A 16 -3.23 -16.04 28.36
N ASN A 17 -4.33 -16.57 28.90
CA ASN A 17 -5.46 -17.07 28.11
C ASN A 17 -6.20 -15.93 27.38
N LYS A 18 -6.45 -14.80 28.05
CA LYS A 18 -7.00 -13.57 27.44
C LYS A 18 -6.08 -13.03 26.33
N LYS A 19 -4.76 -13.02 26.54
CA LYS A 19 -3.76 -12.65 25.51
C LYS A 19 -3.78 -13.62 24.32
N ARG A 20 -3.86 -14.93 24.58
CA ARG A 20 -3.92 -15.97 23.55
C ARG A 20 -5.21 -15.87 22.72
N THR A 21 -6.36 -15.69 23.35
CA THR A 21 -7.65 -15.50 22.67
C THR A 21 -7.67 -14.21 21.84
N LYS A 22 -7.17 -13.09 22.38
CA LYS A 22 -6.99 -11.85 21.61
C LYS A 22 -6.08 -12.07 20.39
N SER A 23 -4.99 -12.84 20.55
CA SER A 23 -4.07 -13.19 19.46
C SER A 23 -4.73 -14.06 18.38
N ILE A 24 -5.58 -15.03 18.76
CA ILE A 24 -6.32 -15.87 17.81
C ILE A 24 -7.35 -15.05 17.03
N ILE A 25 -8.15 -14.23 17.72
CA ILE A 25 -9.15 -13.36 17.08
C ILE A 25 -8.47 -12.39 16.12
N ALA A 26 -7.37 -11.76 16.54
CA ALA A 26 -6.61 -10.86 15.68
C ALA A 26 -6.02 -11.56 14.46
N THR A 27 -5.52 -12.79 14.62
CA THR A 27 -5.01 -13.62 13.53
C THR A 27 -6.10 -13.98 12.53
N ALA A 28 -7.28 -14.39 13.02
CA ALA A 28 -8.43 -14.72 12.19
C ALA A 28 -8.95 -13.50 11.42
N TRP A 29 -9.04 -12.34 12.09
CA TRP A 29 -9.41 -11.07 11.47
C TRP A 29 -8.42 -10.68 10.37
N LEU A 30 -7.11 -10.72 10.65
CA LEU A 30 -6.08 -10.40 9.66
C LEU A 30 -6.13 -11.36 8.46
N MET A 31 -6.39 -12.64 8.70
CA MET A 31 -6.53 -13.62 7.64
C MET A 31 -7.72 -13.30 6.74
N PHE A 32 -8.89 -13.06 7.33
CA PHE A 32 -10.09 -12.65 6.59
C PHE A 32 -9.84 -11.37 5.79
N TYR A 33 -9.23 -10.36 6.41
CA TYR A 33 -8.86 -9.11 5.78
C TYR A 33 -7.97 -9.31 4.56
N ASN A 34 -6.87 -10.06 4.70
CA ASN A 34 -5.93 -10.30 3.61
C ASN A 34 -6.55 -11.12 2.47
N ILE A 35 -7.41 -12.09 2.79
CA ILE A 35 -8.17 -12.86 1.77
C ILE A 35 -9.13 -11.95 1.02
N ALA A 36 -9.92 -11.14 1.74
CA ALA A 36 -10.86 -10.20 1.14
C ALA A 36 -10.16 -9.18 0.23
N MET A 37 -9.01 -8.65 0.67
CA MET A 37 -8.20 -7.75 -0.14
C MET A 37 -7.65 -8.45 -1.38
N THR A 38 -7.10 -9.67 -1.24
CA THR A 38 -6.61 -10.45 -2.39
C THR A 38 -7.72 -10.69 -3.42
N ALA A 39 -8.91 -11.09 -2.96
CA ALA A 39 -10.07 -11.28 -3.82
C ALA A 39 -10.50 -9.98 -4.51
N GLY A 40 -10.48 -8.86 -3.79
CA GLY A 40 -10.79 -7.54 -4.33
C GLY A 40 -9.88 -7.11 -5.47
N TRP A 41 -8.57 -7.27 -5.29
CA TRP A 41 -7.59 -6.98 -6.33
C TRP A 41 -7.65 -7.98 -7.49
N LEU A 42 -7.99 -9.24 -7.24
CA LEU A 42 -8.27 -10.21 -8.32
C LEU A 42 -9.49 -9.82 -9.15
N VAL A 43 -10.58 -9.37 -8.51
CA VAL A 43 -11.76 -8.84 -9.23
C VAL A 43 -11.37 -7.64 -10.09
N LEU A 44 -10.52 -6.75 -9.56
CA LEU A 44 -9.98 -5.62 -10.34
C LEU A 44 -9.17 -6.10 -11.55
N ALA A 45 -8.29 -7.10 -11.37
CA ALA A 45 -7.50 -7.70 -12.44
C ALA A 45 -8.40 -8.27 -13.54
N VAL A 46 -9.38 -9.11 -13.17
CA VAL A 46 -10.33 -9.73 -14.10
C VAL A 46 -11.14 -8.66 -14.83
N ALA A 47 -11.60 -7.62 -14.13
CA ALA A 47 -12.33 -6.52 -14.74
C ALA A 47 -11.48 -5.76 -15.77
N MET A 48 -10.21 -5.51 -15.48
CA MET A 48 -9.28 -4.88 -16.42
C MET A 48 -9.04 -5.75 -17.66
N THR A 49 -8.74 -7.03 -17.45
CA THR A 49 -8.51 -7.98 -18.54
C THR A 49 -9.74 -8.15 -19.42
N ARG A 50 -10.92 -8.32 -18.82
CA ARG A 50 -12.20 -8.44 -19.56
C ARG A 50 -12.49 -7.20 -20.40
N TYR A 51 -12.29 -6.01 -19.83
CA TYR A 51 -12.52 -4.76 -20.55
C TYR A 51 -11.58 -4.64 -21.76
N TYR A 52 -10.30 -4.99 -21.58
CA TYR A 52 -9.31 -4.97 -22.65
C TYR A 52 -9.70 -5.92 -23.80
N PHE A 53 -10.07 -7.17 -23.49
CA PHE A 53 -10.50 -8.14 -24.50
C PHE A 53 -11.81 -7.74 -25.21
N GLN A 54 -12.74 -7.09 -24.53
CA GLN A 54 -14.03 -6.71 -25.13
C GLN A 54 -13.98 -5.45 -25.98
N LYS A 55 -13.15 -4.47 -25.62
CA LYS A 55 -13.15 -3.15 -26.24
C LYS A 55 -11.91 -2.90 -27.10
N GLY A 56 -10.83 -3.68 -26.95
CA GLY A 56 -9.56 -3.47 -27.65
C GLY A 56 -8.92 -2.10 -27.37
N THR A 57 -9.44 -1.35 -26.39
CA THR A 57 -8.96 -0.01 -26.06
C THR A 57 -8.87 0.19 -24.55
N HIS A 58 -7.93 1.06 -24.21
CA HIS A 58 -7.60 1.52 -22.88
C HIS A 58 -8.49 2.69 -22.42
N LYS A 59 -9.12 3.39 -23.38
CA LYS A 59 -9.91 4.59 -23.11
C LYS A 59 -11.23 4.21 -22.43
N GLY A 60 -11.47 4.76 -21.24
CA GLY A 60 -12.67 4.47 -20.45
C GLY A 60 -12.54 3.31 -19.46
N LEU A 61 -11.43 2.55 -19.49
CA LEU A 61 -11.18 1.46 -18.54
C LEU A 61 -11.26 1.95 -17.09
N TYR A 62 -10.56 3.05 -16.79
CA TYR A 62 -10.53 3.64 -15.46
C TYR A 62 -11.94 3.90 -14.93
N ARG A 63 -12.87 4.38 -15.77
CA ARG A 63 -14.24 4.70 -15.34
C ARG A 63 -15.02 3.46 -14.86
N SER A 64 -14.75 2.30 -15.47
CA SER A 64 -15.37 1.04 -15.07
C SER A 64 -14.81 0.51 -13.75
N ILE A 65 -13.51 0.67 -13.53
CA ILE A 65 -12.80 0.09 -12.36
C ILE A 65 -12.66 1.06 -11.18
N ALA A 66 -12.83 2.37 -11.40
CA ALA A 66 -12.54 3.41 -10.42
C ALA A 66 -13.33 3.26 -9.12
N ARG A 67 -14.57 2.76 -9.19
CA ARG A 67 -15.39 2.53 -7.99
C ARG A 67 -14.77 1.43 -7.12
N THR A 68 -14.42 0.31 -7.74
CA THR A 68 -13.78 -0.84 -7.08
C THR A 68 -12.40 -0.47 -6.56
N LEU A 69 -11.58 0.19 -7.37
CA LEU A 69 -10.25 0.67 -7.00
C LEU A 69 -10.32 1.60 -5.77
N LYS A 70 -11.19 2.61 -5.80
CA LYS A 70 -11.35 3.55 -4.67
C LYS A 70 -11.75 2.84 -3.39
N PHE A 71 -12.68 1.90 -3.49
CA PHE A 71 -13.14 1.14 -2.34
C PHE A 71 -11.98 0.39 -1.67
N PHE A 72 -11.25 -0.44 -2.42
CA PHE A 72 -10.12 -1.21 -1.87
C PHE A 72 -8.96 -0.32 -1.44
N GLN A 73 -8.68 0.76 -2.16
CA GLN A 73 -7.62 1.68 -1.79
C GLN A 73 -7.92 2.41 -0.48
N THR A 74 -9.16 2.82 -0.26
CA THR A 74 -9.58 3.41 1.02
C THR A 74 -9.60 2.36 2.13
N PHE A 75 -9.99 1.12 1.83
CA PHE A 75 -9.96 0.01 2.81
C PHE A 75 -8.54 -0.37 3.25
N ALA A 76 -7.51 -0.05 2.45
CA ALA A 76 -6.11 -0.19 2.85
C ALA A 76 -5.71 0.73 4.02
N LEU A 77 -6.50 1.76 4.37
CA LEU A 77 -6.27 2.55 5.59
C LEU A 77 -6.36 1.70 6.86
N LEU A 78 -7.15 0.61 6.84
CA LEU A 78 -7.21 -0.31 7.96
C LEU A 78 -5.86 -0.97 8.23
N GLU A 79 -4.96 -1.10 7.24
CA GLU A 79 -3.59 -1.58 7.48
C GLU A 79 -2.80 -0.65 8.40
N VAL A 80 -2.97 0.66 8.22
CA VAL A 80 -2.35 1.67 9.08
C VAL A 80 -2.90 1.51 10.50
N GLY A 81 -4.21 1.28 10.62
CA GLY A 81 -4.87 0.95 11.90
C GLY A 81 -4.32 -0.34 12.54
N HIS A 82 -4.15 -1.42 11.77
CA HIS A 82 -3.58 -2.68 12.27
C HIS A 82 -2.13 -2.51 12.77
N CYS A 83 -1.34 -1.68 12.09
CA CYS A 83 0.01 -1.34 12.54
C CYS A 83 -0.04 -0.46 13.81
N ALA A 84 -0.95 0.53 13.87
CA ALA A 84 -1.08 1.44 15.00
C ALA A 84 -1.52 0.75 16.30
N ILE A 85 -2.42 -0.24 16.19
CA ILE A 85 -2.86 -1.08 17.32
C ILE A 85 -1.78 -2.10 17.73
N GLY A 86 -0.70 -2.23 16.95
CA GLY A 86 0.40 -3.16 17.23
C GLY A 86 0.09 -4.62 16.90
N ILE A 87 -1.00 -4.88 16.16
CA ILE A 87 -1.34 -6.24 15.71
C ILE A 87 -0.31 -6.73 14.68
N VAL A 88 0.23 -5.81 13.87
CA VAL A 88 1.25 -6.10 12.85
C VAL A 88 2.57 -5.43 13.23
N ARG A 89 3.67 -6.20 13.24
CA ARG A 89 5.04 -5.72 13.55
C ARG A 89 5.69 -4.95 12.38
N THR A 90 4.99 -3.98 11.80
CA THR A 90 5.53 -3.09 10.77
C THR A 90 5.46 -1.65 11.24
N SER A 91 6.43 -0.83 10.83
CA SER A 91 6.45 0.59 11.16
C SER A 91 5.20 1.29 10.63
N VAL A 92 4.42 1.87 11.54
CA VAL A 92 3.19 2.63 11.24
C VAL A 92 3.47 3.74 10.24
N ILE A 93 4.61 4.43 10.38
CA ILE A 93 5.01 5.54 9.51
C ILE A 93 5.25 5.03 8.09
N VAL A 94 5.96 3.92 7.93
CA VAL A 94 6.26 3.35 6.60
C VAL A 94 4.98 2.91 5.90
N THR A 95 4.12 2.14 6.59
CA THR A 95 2.82 1.72 6.03
C THR A 95 1.92 2.92 5.74
N GLY A 96 1.90 3.91 6.64
CA GLY A 96 1.14 5.13 6.51
C GLY A 96 1.51 5.93 5.27
N VAL A 97 2.80 6.18 5.05
CA VAL A 97 3.31 6.89 3.86
C VAL A 97 2.95 6.12 2.58
N GLN A 98 3.14 4.80 2.57
CA GLN A 98 2.83 3.97 1.41
C GLN A 98 1.35 3.95 1.05
N VAL A 99 0.45 3.84 2.04
CA VAL A 99 -1.00 3.84 1.81
C VAL A 99 -1.49 5.24 1.44
N SER A 100 -0.98 6.27 2.13
CA SER A 100 -1.36 7.66 1.89
C SER A 100 -0.96 8.13 0.49
N SER A 101 0.24 7.77 0.00
CA SER A 101 0.68 8.09 -1.36
C SER A 101 -0.29 7.55 -2.41
N ARG A 102 -0.80 6.34 -2.22
CA ARG A 102 -1.72 5.71 -3.17
C ARG A 102 -3.13 6.27 -3.09
N ILE A 103 -3.61 6.58 -1.89
CA ILE A 103 -4.87 7.30 -1.70
C ILE A 103 -4.79 8.67 -2.37
N PHE A 104 -3.66 9.36 -2.24
CA PHE A 104 -3.41 10.63 -2.91
C PHE A 104 -3.56 10.49 -4.44
N MET A 105 -2.88 9.51 -5.04
CA MET A 105 -2.97 9.23 -6.47
C MET A 105 -4.40 8.91 -6.95
N VAL A 106 -5.16 8.12 -6.18
CA VAL A 106 -6.53 7.73 -6.58
C VAL A 106 -7.52 8.89 -6.40
N TRP A 107 -7.50 9.57 -5.26
CA TRP A 107 -8.51 10.56 -4.91
C TRP A 107 -8.19 11.98 -5.40
N PHE A 108 -6.94 12.40 -5.35
CA PHE A 108 -6.57 13.80 -5.61
C PHE A 108 -6.00 14.02 -7.02
N ILE A 109 -5.50 12.97 -7.66
CA ILE A 109 -5.01 13.04 -9.05
C ILE A 109 -6.06 12.48 -10.01
N THR A 110 -6.25 11.17 -9.99
CA THR A 110 -7.03 10.48 -11.03
C THR A 110 -8.53 10.72 -10.90
N HIS A 111 -9.09 10.88 -9.69
CA HIS A 111 -10.48 11.24 -9.52
C HIS A 111 -10.77 12.71 -9.84
N SER A 112 -9.94 13.65 -9.37
CA SER A 112 -10.12 15.09 -9.61
C SER A 112 -9.90 15.48 -11.08
N ILE A 113 -8.98 14.82 -11.80
CA ILE A 113 -8.61 15.21 -13.16
C ILE A 113 -9.03 14.12 -14.15
N ARG A 114 -10.25 14.25 -14.67
CA ARG A 114 -10.87 13.26 -15.58
C ARG A 114 -10.07 13.06 -16.87
N GLN A 115 -9.33 14.06 -17.31
CA GLN A 115 -8.50 14.03 -18.53
C GLN A 115 -7.33 13.06 -18.40
N VAL A 116 -6.78 12.91 -17.19
CA VAL A 116 -5.63 12.04 -16.93
C VAL A 116 -6.04 10.56 -16.88
N GLN A 117 -7.31 10.26 -16.63
CA GLN A 117 -7.84 8.88 -16.52
C GLN A 117 -7.63 8.01 -17.77
N ASN A 118 -7.47 8.62 -18.95
CA ASN A 118 -7.27 7.92 -20.21
C ASN A 118 -5.79 7.84 -20.63
N GLN A 119 -4.86 8.33 -19.81
CA GLN A 119 -3.43 8.28 -20.08
C GLN A 119 -2.90 6.86 -19.87
N GLU A 120 -1.91 6.48 -20.67
CA GLU A 120 -1.25 5.17 -20.57
C GLU A 120 -0.52 5.00 -19.23
N SER A 121 -0.03 6.11 -18.66
CA SER A 121 0.59 6.13 -17.33
C SER A 121 -0.34 5.61 -16.23
N VAL A 122 -1.66 5.85 -16.37
CA VAL A 122 -2.67 5.36 -15.42
C VAL A 122 -2.75 3.86 -15.46
N ILE A 123 -2.73 3.28 -16.66
CA ILE A 123 -2.80 1.82 -16.82
C ILE A 123 -1.53 1.16 -16.31
N LEU A 124 -0.38 1.78 -16.56
CA LEU A 124 0.90 1.29 -16.07
C LEU A 124 0.89 1.12 -14.55
N PHE A 125 0.58 2.17 -13.78
CA PHE A 125 0.59 2.03 -12.32
C PHE A 125 -0.53 1.12 -11.83
N LEU A 126 -1.70 1.07 -12.49
CA LEU A 126 -2.80 0.19 -12.09
C LEU A 126 -2.46 -1.29 -12.23
N VAL A 127 -1.87 -1.69 -13.35
CA VAL A 127 -1.44 -3.07 -13.58
C VAL A 127 -0.36 -3.45 -12.56
N VAL A 128 0.64 -2.58 -12.40
CA VAL A 128 1.70 -2.77 -11.40
C VAL A 128 1.12 -2.92 -10.00
N TRP A 129 0.29 -1.96 -9.56
CA TRP A 129 -0.33 -1.99 -8.24
C TRP A 129 -1.12 -3.28 -8.05
N THR A 130 -1.96 -3.65 -9.02
CA THR A 130 -2.80 -4.84 -8.93
C THR A 130 -1.96 -6.10 -8.69
N VAL A 131 -0.89 -6.30 -9.46
CA VAL A 131 -0.05 -7.49 -9.28
C VAL A 131 0.75 -7.43 -7.97
N THR A 132 1.28 -6.26 -7.60
CA THR A 132 1.99 -6.11 -6.33
C THR A 132 1.08 -6.38 -5.14
N GLU A 133 -0.17 -5.95 -5.18
CA GLU A 133 -1.13 -6.10 -4.10
C GLU A 133 -1.62 -7.54 -3.96
N ILE A 134 -1.95 -8.20 -5.07
CA ILE A 134 -2.30 -9.64 -5.06
C ILE A 134 -1.17 -10.44 -4.42
N THR A 135 0.08 -10.18 -4.82
CA THR A 135 1.25 -10.88 -4.28
C THR A 135 1.46 -10.58 -2.78
N ARG A 136 1.29 -9.32 -2.38
CA ARG A 136 1.47 -8.85 -1.00
C ARG A 136 0.47 -9.47 -0.04
N TYR A 137 -0.82 -9.38 -0.35
CA TYR A 137 -1.87 -9.94 0.51
C TYR A 137 -1.88 -11.46 0.49
N SER A 138 -1.60 -12.09 -0.66
CA SER A 138 -1.42 -13.55 -0.72
C SER A 138 -0.31 -13.98 0.23
N PHE A 139 0.85 -13.33 0.19
CA PHE A 139 1.94 -13.63 1.13
C PHE A 139 1.50 -13.46 2.58
N TYR A 140 0.78 -12.39 2.93
CA TYR A 140 0.31 -12.19 4.30
C TYR A 140 -0.65 -13.29 4.75
N THR A 141 -1.60 -13.69 3.89
CA THR A 141 -2.50 -14.82 4.17
C THR A 141 -1.72 -16.12 4.41
N PHE A 142 -0.83 -16.50 3.50
CA PHE A 142 -0.07 -17.75 3.61
C PHE A 142 0.95 -17.74 4.74
N SER A 143 1.50 -16.56 5.08
CA SER A 143 2.36 -16.40 6.24
C SER A 143 1.60 -16.60 7.56
N LEU A 144 0.31 -16.21 7.63
CA LEU A 144 -0.54 -16.44 8.80
C LEU A 144 -0.98 -17.92 8.90
N LEU A 145 -1.17 -18.59 7.76
CA LEU A 145 -1.49 -20.02 7.69
C LEU A 145 -0.30 -20.93 8.02
N LYS A 146 0.89 -20.38 8.29
CA LYS A 146 2.17 -21.10 8.49
C LYS A 146 2.58 -22.02 7.33
N HIS A 147 1.86 -21.99 6.22
CA HIS A 147 2.13 -22.75 5.01
C HIS A 147 2.38 -21.77 3.87
N LEU A 148 3.64 -21.37 3.69
CA LEU A 148 4.04 -20.37 2.70
C LEU A 148 4.63 -21.04 1.45
N PRO A 149 3.90 -21.08 0.32
CA PRO A 149 4.42 -21.65 -0.92
C PRO A 149 5.67 -20.90 -1.38
N TYR A 150 6.68 -21.65 -1.86
CA TYR A 150 7.93 -21.06 -2.35
C TYR A 150 7.68 -20.01 -3.44
N PHE A 151 6.75 -20.29 -4.37
CA PHE A 151 6.40 -19.38 -5.45
C PHE A 151 5.95 -18.00 -4.96
N ILE A 152 5.08 -17.93 -3.95
CA ILE A 152 4.54 -16.65 -3.43
C ILE A 152 5.63 -15.89 -2.68
N LYS A 153 6.47 -16.59 -1.92
CA LYS A 153 7.64 -16.00 -1.28
C LYS A 153 8.60 -15.43 -2.33
N TRP A 154 8.92 -16.20 -3.36
CA TRP A 154 9.78 -15.79 -4.45
C TRP A 154 9.21 -14.58 -5.21
N ALA A 155 7.91 -14.61 -5.53
CA ALA A 155 7.22 -13.53 -6.22
C ALA A 155 7.32 -12.22 -5.43
N ARG A 156 7.03 -12.24 -4.12
CA ARG A 156 7.13 -11.06 -3.26
C ARG A 156 8.54 -10.45 -3.27
N TYR A 157 9.57 -11.27 -3.20
CA TYR A 157 10.96 -10.83 -3.04
C TYR A 157 11.74 -10.68 -4.34
N ASN A 158 11.17 -11.00 -5.50
CA ASN A 158 11.81 -10.74 -6.80
C ASN A 158 10.99 -9.81 -7.70
N MET A 159 9.66 -9.90 -7.71
CA MET A 159 8.84 -9.03 -8.56
C MET A 159 8.94 -7.56 -8.16
N PHE A 160 9.18 -7.26 -6.88
CA PHE A 160 9.33 -5.88 -6.42
C PHE A 160 10.49 -5.16 -7.11
N ILE A 161 11.53 -5.87 -7.56
CA ILE A 161 12.71 -5.26 -8.21
C ILE A 161 12.30 -4.49 -9.46
N VAL A 162 11.35 -5.03 -10.23
CA VAL A 162 10.85 -4.45 -11.48
C VAL A 162 9.58 -3.63 -11.23
N MET A 163 8.65 -4.17 -10.44
CA MET A 163 7.35 -3.55 -10.21
C MET A 163 7.45 -2.25 -9.43
N TYR A 164 8.37 -2.16 -8.46
CA TYR A 164 8.46 -0.97 -7.62
C TYR A 164 8.92 0.27 -8.42
N PRO A 165 9.99 0.22 -9.23
CA PRO A 165 10.33 1.32 -10.14
C PRO A 165 9.23 1.62 -11.17
N LEU A 166 8.62 0.60 -11.79
CA LEU A 166 7.56 0.81 -12.78
C LEU A 166 6.33 1.51 -12.19
N GLY A 167 5.97 1.17 -10.95
CA GLY A 167 4.86 1.81 -10.24
C GLY A 167 5.14 3.30 -10.02
N VAL A 168 6.32 3.63 -9.51
CA VAL A 168 6.74 5.02 -9.28
C VAL A 168 6.82 5.81 -10.59
N ILE A 169 7.35 5.22 -11.67
CA ILE A 169 7.37 5.86 -12.98
C ILE A 169 5.94 6.16 -13.45
N GLY A 170 5.03 5.18 -13.33
CA GLY A 170 3.62 5.38 -13.70
C GLY A 170 2.92 6.47 -12.89
N GLU A 171 3.19 6.54 -11.57
CA GLU A 171 2.68 7.58 -10.69
C GLU A 171 3.21 8.97 -11.07
N LEU A 172 4.54 9.10 -11.21
CA LEU A 172 5.19 10.37 -11.57
C LEU A 172 4.76 10.88 -12.95
N LEU A 173 4.67 9.99 -13.95
CA LEU A 173 4.17 10.36 -15.28
C LEU A 173 2.72 10.83 -15.23
N THR A 174 1.89 10.20 -14.38
CA THR A 174 0.50 10.60 -14.18
C THR A 174 0.39 11.98 -13.52
N ILE A 175 1.22 12.26 -12.50
CA ILE A 175 1.27 13.59 -11.87
C ILE A 175 1.79 14.63 -12.87
N TYR A 176 2.83 14.31 -13.63
CA TYR A 176 3.37 15.21 -14.65
C TYR A 176 2.32 15.54 -15.73
N ALA A 177 1.58 14.54 -16.21
CA ALA A 177 0.47 14.74 -17.14
C ALA A 177 -0.67 15.57 -16.52
N ALA A 178 -0.85 15.53 -15.19
CA ALA A 178 -1.84 16.31 -14.47
C ALA A 178 -1.48 17.81 -14.34
N LEU A 179 -0.19 18.15 -14.22
CA LEU A 179 0.31 19.53 -14.04
C LEU A 179 -0.30 20.58 -15.00
N PRO A 180 -0.33 20.38 -16.33
CA PRO A 180 -0.89 21.39 -17.25
C PRO A 180 -2.40 21.59 -17.04
N TYR A 181 -3.14 20.55 -16.63
CA TYR A 181 -4.56 20.66 -16.35
C TYR A 181 -4.83 21.41 -15.04
N VAL A 182 -4.02 21.14 -14.01
CA VAL A 182 -4.10 21.86 -12.73
C VAL A 182 -3.81 23.34 -12.91
N ARG A 183 -2.74 23.67 -13.66
CA ARG A 183 -2.37 25.07 -13.94
C ARG A 183 -3.45 25.83 -14.70
N LYS A 184 -4.14 25.17 -15.65
CA LYS A 184 -5.22 25.79 -16.44
C LYS A 184 -6.52 25.94 -15.65
N ALA A 185 -6.87 24.96 -14.82
CA ALA A 185 -8.13 24.95 -14.10
C ALA A 185 -8.09 25.69 -12.75
N GLY A 186 -6.90 26.00 -12.21
CA GLY A 186 -6.75 26.61 -10.88
C GLY A 186 -7.32 25.76 -9.74
N MET A 187 -7.48 24.46 -9.98
CA MET A 187 -8.16 23.55 -9.04
C MET A 187 -7.40 23.47 -7.73
N TYR A 188 -8.14 23.56 -6.61
CA TYR A 188 -7.62 23.57 -5.24
C TYR A 188 -6.60 24.68 -4.92
N SER A 189 -6.55 25.73 -5.74
CA SER A 189 -5.71 26.90 -5.47
C SER A 189 -6.48 27.94 -4.67
N LEU A 190 -6.15 28.10 -3.38
CA LEU A 190 -6.71 29.16 -2.53
C LEU A 190 -5.88 30.43 -2.73
N ARG A 191 -6.34 31.29 -3.64
CA ARG A 191 -5.77 32.63 -3.81
C ARG A 191 -6.40 33.57 -2.80
N LEU A 192 -5.67 33.89 -1.74
CA LEU A 192 -6.08 34.92 -0.79
C LEU A 192 -5.67 36.30 -1.33
N PRO A 193 -6.47 37.36 -1.10
CA PRO A 193 -6.21 38.70 -1.64
C PRO A 193 -5.00 39.43 -0.99
N ASN A 194 -4.35 38.84 0.01
CA ASN A 194 -3.29 39.51 0.76
C ASN A 194 -1.89 39.03 0.34
N LYS A 195 -1.00 39.98 0.01
CA LYS A 195 0.35 39.78 -0.54
C LYS A 195 1.31 39.01 0.39
N TYR A 196 0.96 38.87 1.67
CA TYR A 196 1.77 38.24 2.72
C TYR A 196 1.21 36.93 3.28
N ASN A 197 0.06 36.44 2.79
CA ASN A 197 -0.52 35.20 3.29
C ASN A 197 -0.20 34.04 2.33
N VAL A 198 0.27 32.92 2.88
CA VAL A 198 0.63 31.71 2.13
C VAL A 198 -0.58 31.27 1.30
N SER A 199 -0.56 31.56 0.00
CA SER A 199 -1.58 31.07 -0.93
C SER A 199 -1.23 29.63 -1.29
N PHE A 200 -2.07 28.68 -0.90
CA PHE A 200 -1.87 27.29 -1.26
C PHE A 200 -2.18 27.10 -2.75
N ASP A 201 -1.14 26.84 -3.53
CA ASP A 201 -1.25 26.55 -4.95
C ASP A 201 -0.99 25.06 -5.18
N TYR A 202 -2.02 24.38 -5.66
CA TYR A 202 -1.99 22.95 -5.88
C TYR A 202 -0.91 22.53 -6.90
N TYR A 203 -0.56 23.41 -7.85
CA TYR A 203 0.52 23.15 -8.81
C TYR A 203 1.88 22.99 -8.12
N TYR A 204 2.24 23.91 -7.23
CA TYR A 204 3.51 23.84 -6.49
C TYR A 204 3.50 22.67 -5.49
N PHE A 205 2.35 22.38 -4.88
CA PHE A 205 2.18 21.19 -4.04
C PHE A 205 2.48 19.88 -4.82
N LEU A 206 1.96 19.74 -6.05
CA LEU A 206 2.25 18.57 -6.89
C LEU A 206 3.74 18.44 -7.22
N ILE A 207 4.43 19.56 -7.47
CA ILE A 207 5.88 19.55 -7.70
C ILE A 207 6.63 19.08 -6.44
N ILE A 208 6.26 19.58 -5.26
CA ILE A 208 6.85 19.14 -3.99
C ILE A 208 6.62 17.64 -3.78
N VAL A 209 5.41 17.15 -4.07
CA VAL A 209 5.12 15.71 -4.02
C VAL A 209 6.04 14.95 -4.97
N MET A 210 6.18 15.36 -6.23
CA MET A 210 7.10 14.70 -7.17
C MET A 210 8.55 14.70 -6.67
N LEU A 211 9.02 15.81 -6.09
CA LEU A 211 10.36 15.90 -5.51
C LEU A 211 10.53 14.99 -4.29
N SER A 212 9.48 14.79 -3.48
CA SER A 212 9.52 13.90 -2.33
C SER A 212 9.77 12.42 -2.70
N TYR A 213 9.48 12.01 -3.94
CA TYR A 213 9.81 10.66 -4.41
C TYR A 213 11.32 10.43 -4.48
N ILE A 214 12.14 11.46 -4.72
CA ILE A 214 13.60 11.35 -4.83
C ILE A 214 14.25 10.80 -3.54
N PRO A 215 13.97 11.35 -2.34
CA PRO A 215 14.50 10.77 -1.10
C PRO A 215 13.73 9.52 -0.63
N LEU A 216 12.40 9.47 -0.82
CA LEU A 216 11.57 8.39 -0.28
C LEU A 216 11.75 7.06 -1.03
N PHE A 217 11.89 7.11 -2.35
CA PHE A 217 12.00 5.90 -3.19
C PHE A 217 13.23 5.05 -2.87
N PRO A 218 14.47 5.59 -2.85
CA PRO A 218 15.65 4.78 -2.55
C PRO A 218 15.59 4.19 -1.15
N GLN A 219 15.12 4.96 -0.16
CA GLN A 219 15.05 4.48 1.22
C GLN A 219 14.13 3.26 1.36
N LEU A 220 12.94 3.31 0.76
CA LEU A 220 11.99 2.19 0.77
C LEU A 220 12.48 1.01 -0.07
N TYR A 221 13.10 1.29 -1.21
CA TYR A 221 13.66 0.26 -2.10
C TYR A 221 14.81 -0.50 -1.45
N PHE A 222 15.77 0.20 -0.86
CA PHE A 222 16.88 -0.42 -0.12
C PHE A 222 16.40 -1.21 1.09
N HIS A 223 15.35 -0.74 1.78
CA HIS A 223 14.73 -1.50 2.86
C HIS A 223 14.19 -2.85 2.36
N MET A 224 13.50 -2.89 1.21
CA MET A 224 13.02 -4.13 0.61
C MET A 224 14.16 -5.05 0.15
N LEU A 225 15.25 -4.50 -0.38
CA LEU A 225 16.46 -5.28 -0.72
C LEU A 225 17.11 -5.91 0.51
N ARG A 226 17.17 -5.19 1.65
CA ARG A 226 17.64 -5.75 2.92
C ARG A 226 16.71 -6.87 3.40
N GLN A 227 15.39 -6.69 3.30
CA GLN A 227 14.43 -7.74 3.65
C GLN A 227 14.58 -8.98 2.76
N ARG A 228 14.77 -8.80 1.45
CA ARG A 228 15.06 -9.89 0.51
C ARG A 228 16.28 -10.68 0.94
N ARG A 229 17.38 -10.00 1.26
CA ARG A 229 18.63 -10.65 1.68
C ARG A 229 18.43 -11.48 2.95
N LYS A 230 17.75 -10.92 3.96
CA LYS A 230 17.45 -11.61 5.22
C LYS A 230 16.60 -12.87 5.02
N VAL A 231 15.56 -12.81 4.18
CA VAL A 231 14.58 -13.90 4.05
C VAL A 231 14.97 -14.95 3.02
N LEU A 232 15.62 -14.57 1.92
CA LEU A 232 15.99 -15.50 0.86
C LEU A 232 17.43 -16.03 0.96
N HIS A 233 18.37 -15.20 1.41
CA HIS A 233 19.78 -15.60 1.49
C HIS A 233 20.21 -15.98 2.90
N GLY A 234 19.32 -15.85 3.90
CA GLY A 234 19.56 -16.33 5.25
C GLY A 234 20.86 -15.83 5.86
N GLU A 235 21.24 -14.56 5.63
CA GLU A 235 22.36 -13.97 6.35
C GLU A 235 22.06 -14.05 7.85
N VAL A 236 22.62 -15.09 8.47
CA VAL A 236 23.07 -15.11 9.86
C VAL A 236 23.76 -13.78 10.05
N ILE A 237 23.18 -12.94 10.91
CA ILE A 237 23.89 -11.79 11.43
C ILE A 237 25.06 -12.42 12.18
N VAL A 238 26.23 -12.49 11.54
CA VAL A 238 27.48 -12.63 12.25
C VAL A 238 27.57 -11.35 13.06
N GLU A 239 27.16 -11.43 14.32
CA GLU A 239 27.58 -10.46 15.31
C GLU A 239 29.10 -10.33 15.14
N LYS A 240 29.53 -9.14 14.76
CA LYS A 240 30.91 -8.76 14.97
C LYS A 240 31.08 -8.71 16.47
N ASP A 241 31.60 -9.79 17.04
CA ASP A 241 32.32 -9.74 18.31
C ASP A 241 33.57 -8.88 18.08
N GLU A 242 33.52 -7.64 18.57
CA GLU A 242 34.69 -6.83 18.94
C GLU A 242 34.46 -6.30 20.36
#